data_AF-A0A955UFA0-F1
#
_entry.id   AF-A0A955UFA0-F1
#
_cell.length_a   1.000
_cell.length_b   1.000
_cell.length_c   1.000
_cell.angle_alpha   90.00
_cell.angle_beta   90.00
_cell.angle_gamma   90.00
#
_symmetry.space_group_name_H-M   'P 1'
#
loop_
_entity.id
_entity.type
_entity.pdbx_description
1 polymer ?
#
loop_
_entity_poly.entity_id
_entity_poly.type
_entity_poly.pdbx_seq_one_letter_code
_entity_poly.pdbx_strand_id
1 'polypeptide(L)'
;MDLAADPPLIEDALFHCQQAVEKAMKGFLTAQQRPFRKTHDLDELGRACEEINIGLKEKLVEARDLTVFAWEFRYPGDSQVPSLSEARQFLSLAHTAFENLLSPLPANLRP
;
A
#
# COMPACT_ATOMS: atom_id res chain seq x y z
N MET A 1 -16.37 7.00 2.48
CA MET A 1 -15.22 6.10 2.72
C MET A 1 -15.73 4.70 2.49
N ASP A 2 -15.08 3.91 1.63
CA ASP A 2 -15.64 2.68 1.02
C ASP A 2 -16.19 1.66 2.04
N LEU A 3 -15.50 1.49 3.16
CA LEU A 3 -15.92 0.61 4.26
C LEU A 3 -17.11 1.13 5.09
N ALA A 4 -17.50 2.40 4.91
CA ALA A 4 -18.64 3.03 5.56
C ALA A 4 -19.88 3.15 4.64
N ALA A 5 -19.79 2.65 3.40
CA ALA A 5 -20.93 2.53 2.49
C ALA A 5 -21.89 1.41 2.96
N ASP A 6 -23.12 1.43 2.42
CA ASP A 6 -24.13 0.40 2.66
C ASP A 6 -24.67 -0.18 1.33
N PRO A 7 -24.31 -1.43 0.96
CA PRO A 7 -23.35 -2.30 1.66
C PRO A 7 -21.89 -1.80 1.54
N PRO A 8 -20.98 -2.22 2.44
CA PRO A 8 -19.57 -1.84 2.36
C PRO A 8 -18.91 -2.28 1.05
N LEU A 9 -18.14 -1.37 0.44
CA LEU A 9 -17.40 -1.62 -0.79
C LEU A 9 -16.01 -2.18 -0.46
N ILE A 10 -15.94 -3.46 -0.07
CA ILE A 10 -14.70 -4.09 0.40
C ILE A 10 -13.62 -4.13 -0.68
N GLU A 11 -13.99 -4.50 -1.90
CA GLU A 11 -13.06 -4.65 -3.03
C GLU A 11 -12.38 -3.32 -3.36
N ASP A 12 -13.18 -2.24 -3.45
CA ASP A 12 -12.69 -0.88 -3.68
C ASP A 12 -11.77 -0.42 -2.54
N ALA A 13 -12.14 -0.70 -1.29
CA ALA A 13 -11.33 -0.35 -0.13
C ALA A 13 -9.94 -1.02 -0.19
N LEU A 14 -9.88 -2.30 -0.53
CA LEU A 14 -8.64 -3.07 -0.62
C LEU A 14 -7.77 -2.61 -1.79
N PHE A 15 -8.39 -2.33 -2.93
CA PHE A 15 -7.71 -1.72 -4.08
C PHE A 15 -7.11 -0.36 -3.70
N HIS A 16 -7.85 0.49 -2.99
CA HIS A 16 -7.35 1.77 -2.50
C HIS A 16 -6.24 1.63 -1.47
N CYS A 17 -6.29 0.63 -0.59
CA CYS A 17 -5.19 0.32 0.33
C CYS A 17 -3.91 -0.02 -0.43
N GLN A 18 -3.99 -0.90 -1.44
CA GLN A 18 -2.84 -1.22 -2.29
C GLN A 18 -2.31 0.03 -3.00
N GLN A 19 -3.19 0.83 -3.61
CA GLN A 19 -2.81 2.05 -4.32
C GLN A 19 -2.18 3.10 -3.42
N ALA A 20 -2.65 3.23 -2.18
CA ALA A 20 -2.09 4.17 -1.20
C ALA A 20 -0.64 3.79 -0.87
N VAL A 21 -0.38 2.52 -0.57
CA VAL A 21 0.97 2.02 -0.28
C VAL A 21 1.88 2.14 -1.49
N GLU A 22 1.41 1.77 -2.68
CA GLU A 22 2.16 1.88 -3.93
C GLU A 22 2.61 3.33 -4.19
N LYS A 23 1.67 4.28 -4.08
CA LYS A 23 1.96 5.70 -4.30
C LYS A 23 2.89 6.27 -3.22
N ALA A 24 2.74 5.86 -1.97
CA ALA A 24 3.64 6.26 -0.90
C ALA A 24 5.07 5.78 -1.13
N MET A 25 5.27 4.51 -1.51
CA MET A 25 6.59 3.96 -1.83
C MET A 25 7.21 4.68 -3.02
N LYS A 26 6.44 4.88 -4.10
CA LYS A 26 6.90 5.63 -5.29
C LYS A 26 7.22 7.09 -4.96
N GLY A 27 6.44 7.73 -4.11
CA GLY A 27 6.68 9.09 -3.61
C GLY A 27 7.97 9.18 -2.80
N PHE A 28 8.19 8.24 -1.87
CA PHE A 28 9.43 8.13 -1.12
C PHE A 28 10.64 7.93 -2.04
N LEU A 29 10.60 6.96 -2.97
CA LEU A 29 11.67 6.72 -3.94
C LEU A 29 11.96 7.97 -4.80
N THR A 30 10.90 8.66 -5.24
CA THR A 30 11.00 9.90 -6.01
C THR A 30 11.68 11.02 -5.20
N ALA A 31 11.28 11.20 -3.94
CA ALA A 31 11.90 12.19 -3.04
C ALA A 31 13.38 11.91 -2.79
N GLN A 32 13.79 10.64 -2.88
CA GLN A 32 15.18 10.18 -2.77
C GLN A 32 15.90 10.09 -4.13
N GLN A 33 15.27 10.57 -5.22
CA GLN A 33 15.80 10.53 -6.58
C GLN A 33 16.20 9.11 -7.05
N ARG A 34 15.55 8.07 -6.52
CA ARG A 34 15.79 6.67 -6.88
C ARG A 34 14.84 6.27 -8.03
N PRO A 35 15.36 5.92 -9.22
CA PRO A 35 14.51 5.40 -10.29
C PRO A 35 13.96 4.03 -9.93
N PHE A 36 12.74 3.75 -10.38
CA PHE A 36 12.06 2.46 -10.21
C PHE A 36 11.31 2.09 -11.50
N ARG A 37 11.06 0.80 -11.71
CA ARG A 37 10.31 0.33 -12.88
C ARG A 37 8.83 0.66 -12.75
N LYS A 38 8.13 0.76 -13.88
CA LYS A 38 6.65 0.81 -13.88
C LYS A 38 6.12 -0.56 -13.45
N THR A 39 5.77 -0.68 -12.17
CA THR A 39 5.29 -1.92 -11.53
C THR A 39 4.18 -1.58 -10.51
N HIS A 40 3.32 -2.57 -10.24
CA HIS A 40 2.35 -2.56 -9.14
C HIS A 40 2.77 -3.49 -8.00
N ASP A 41 3.94 -4.12 -8.14
CA ASP A 41 4.49 -5.05 -7.16
C ASP A 41 5.03 -4.28 -5.95
N LEU A 42 4.37 -4.47 -4.81
CA LEU A 42 4.77 -3.82 -3.56
C LEU A 42 6.02 -4.46 -2.93
N ASP A 43 6.33 -5.74 -3.20
CA ASP A 43 7.57 -6.36 -2.74
C ASP A 43 8.77 -5.74 -3.46
N GLU A 44 8.67 -5.55 -4.77
CA GLU A 44 9.71 -4.87 -5.56
C GLU A 44 9.94 -3.43 -5.07
N LEU A 45 8.87 -2.63 -4.96
CA LEU A 45 8.96 -1.25 -4.49
C LEU A 45 9.45 -1.18 -3.04
N GLY A 46 9.00 -2.10 -2.19
CA GLY A 46 9.44 -2.22 -0.81
C GLY A 46 10.94 -2.49 -0.70
N ARG A 47 11.49 -3.43 -1.48
CA ARG A 47 12.94 -3.70 -1.52
C ARG A 47 13.74 -2.47 -1.96
N ALA A 48 13.26 -1.73 -2.96
CA ALA A 48 13.90 -0.49 -3.38
C ALA A 48 13.90 0.57 -2.26
N CYS A 49 12.85 0.62 -1.44
CA CYS A 49 12.81 1.50 -0.27
C CYS A 49 13.82 1.06 0.82
N GLU A 50 13.95 -0.25 1.06
CA GLU A 50 14.90 -0.81 2.02
C GLU A 50 16.35 -0.52 1.67
N GLU A 51 16.69 -0.52 0.38
CA GLU A 51 18.04 -0.16 -0.10
C GLU A 51 18.45 1.27 0.32
N ILE A 52 17.48 2.17 0.49
CA ILE A 52 17.71 3.55 0.94
C ILE A 52 17.69 3.62 2.47
N ASN A 53 16.74 2.95 3.11
CA ASN A 53 16.61 2.91 4.56
C ASN A 53 16.26 1.50 5.03
N ILE A 54 17.25 0.79 5.55
CA ILE A 54 17.09 -0.59 6.04
C ILE A 54 16.02 -0.73 7.13
N GLY A 55 15.76 0.33 7.91
CA GLY A 55 14.70 0.36 8.92
C GLY A 55 13.29 0.25 8.34
N LEU A 56 13.12 0.43 7.03
CA LEU A 56 11.84 0.24 6.34
C LEU A 56 11.49 -1.24 6.11
N LYS A 57 12.46 -2.16 6.24
CA LYS A 57 12.23 -3.59 5.99
C LYS A 57 11.15 -4.18 6.86
N GLU A 58 11.34 -4.08 8.17
CA GLU A 58 10.38 -4.60 9.16
C GLU A 58 9.06 -3.81 9.14
N LYS A 59 9.11 -2.54 8.73
CA LYS A 59 7.95 -1.65 8.69
C LYS A 59 7.04 -1.85 7.49
N LEU A 60 7.56 -2.41 6.40
CA LEU A 60 6.83 -2.57 5.14
C LEU A 60 6.54 -4.03 4.80
N VAL A 61 7.11 -5.00 5.52
CA VAL A 61 7.01 -6.42 5.18
C VAL A 61 5.57 -6.89 5.02
N GLU A 62 4.70 -6.59 5.99
CA GLU A 62 3.29 -6.99 5.95
C GLU A 62 2.55 -6.24 4.83
N ALA A 63 2.84 -4.96 4.62
CA ALA A 63 2.15 -4.13 3.63
C ALA A 63 2.37 -4.60 2.19
N ARG A 64 3.35 -5.47 1.94
CA ARG A 64 3.61 -6.06 0.62
C ARG A 64 2.53 -7.05 0.21
N ASP A 65 1.89 -7.71 1.16
CA ASP A 65 0.83 -8.69 0.88
C ASP A 65 -0.38 -8.02 0.21
N LEU A 66 -0.53 -6.69 0.38
CA LEU A 66 -1.53 -5.90 -0.35
C LEU A 66 -1.33 -5.93 -1.87
N THR A 67 -0.20 -6.40 -2.39
CA THR A 67 0.08 -6.46 -3.82
C THR A 67 -0.95 -7.28 -4.61
N VAL A 68 -1.60 -8.25 -3.97
CA VAL A 68 -2.65 -9.08 -4.58
C VAL A 68 -3.85 -8.22 -4.98
N PHE A 69 -4.22 -7.24 -4.14
CA PHE A 69 -5.35 -6.34 -4.37
C PHE A 69 -5.12 -5.34 -5.49
N ALA A 70 -3.94 -5.33 -6.12
CA ALA A 70 -3.74 -4.59 -7.35
C ALA A 70 -4.66 -5.10 -8.46
N TRP A 71 -4.98 -6.40 -8.49
CA TRP A 71 -5.72 -7.02 -9.59
C TRP A 71 -6.76 -8.07 -9.19
N GLU A 72 -6.75 -8.59 -7.95
CA GLU A 72 -7.61 -9.67 -7.45
C GLU A 72 -9.10 -9.49 -7.83
N PHE A 73 -9.64 -8.28 -7.72
CA PHE A 73 -11.07 -8.03 -7.96
C PHE A 73 -11.40 -7.47 -9.37
N ARG A 74 -10.45 -7.50 -10.30
CA ARG A 74 -10.67 -7.00 -11.67
C ARG A 74 -11.49 -7.97 -12.54
N TYR A 75 -11.53 -9.24 -12.17
CA TYR A 75 -12.27 -10.27 -12.91
C TYR A 75 -13.29 -10.97 -11.99
N PRO A 76 -14.59 -10.92 -12.31
CA PRO A 76 -15.60 -11.56 -11.48
C PRO A 76 -15.41 -13.09 -11.43
N GLY A 77 -15.42 -13.67 -10.22
CA GLY A 77 -15.67 -15.11 -10.03
C GLY A 77 -14.56 -15.95 -9.38
N ASP A 78 -13.34 -15.44 -9.24
CA ASP A 78 -12.20 -16.26 -8.76
C ASP A 78 -11.71 -15.95 -7.34
N SER A 79 -12.24 -14.90 -6.70
CA SER A 79 -11.68 -14.36 -5.45
C SER A 79 -12.68 -14.37 -4.31
N GLN A 80 -12.26 -14.92 -3.17
CA GLN A 80 -13.00 -14.79 -1.92
C GLN A 80 -12.84 -13.36 -1.40
N VAL A 81 -13.93 -12.60 -1.35
CA VAL A 81 -13.92 -11.25 -0.78
C VAL A 81 -13.67 -11.35 0.73
N PRO A 82 -12.65 -10.65 1.27
CA PRO A 82 -12.38 -10.63 2.70
C PRO A 82 -13.57 -10.07 3.51
N SER A 83 -13.66 -10.47 4.76
CA SER A 83 -14.62 -9.90 5.71
C SER A 83 -14.33 -8.42 5.97
N LEU A 84 -15.34 -7.68 6.46
CA LEU A 84 -15.16 -6.29 6.88
C LEU A 84 -14.09 -6.13 7.97
N SER A 85 -13.89 -7.14 8.82
CA SER A 85 -12.85 -7.11 9.85
C SER A 85 -11.46 -7.21 9.22
N GLU A 86 -11.26 -8.14 8.28
CA GLU A 86 -9.99 -8.28 7.54
C GLU A 86 -9.71 -7.02 6.71
N ALA A 87 -10.72 -6.46 6.05
CA ALA A 87 -10.57 -5.22 5.29
C ALA A 87 -10.11 -4.04 6.16
N ARG A 88 -10.58 -3.95 7.42
CA ARG A 88 -10.08 -2.95 8.38
C ARG A 88 -8.64 -3.20 8.81
N GLN A 89 -8.20 -4.46 8.91
CA GLN A 89 -6.81 -4.78 9.20
C GLN A 89 -5.90 -4.34 8.04
N PHE A 90 -6.29 -4.62 6.80
CA PHE A 90 -5.57 -4.15 5.61
C PHE A 90 -5.52 -2.63 5.52
N LEU A 91 -6.61 -1.93 5.87
CA LEU A 91 -6.61 -0.46 5.96
C LEU A 91 -5.62 0.05 7.02
N SER A 92 -5.61 -0.55 8.21
CA SER A 92 -4.67 -0.19 9.27
C SER A 92 -3.22 -0.41 8.83
N LEU A 93 -2.96 -1.50 8.11
CA LEU A 93 -1.64 -1.83 7.58
C LEU A 93 -1.19 -0.81 6.53
N ALA A 94 -2.07 -0.46 5.58
CA ALA A 94 -1.80 0.56 4.58
C ALA A 94 -1.50 1.93 5.21
N HIS A 95 -2.26 2.31 6.24
CA HIS A 95 -2.05 3.54 6.98
C HIS A 95 -0.69 3.55 7.70
N THR A 96 -0.34 2.47 8.41
CA THR A 96 0.97 2.37 9.08
C THR A 96 2.13 2.42 8.10
N ALA A 97 2.02 1.75 6.94
CA ALA A 97 3.03 1.81 5.90
C ALA A 97 3.21 3.22 5.34
N PHE A 98 2.10 3.92 5.09
CA PHE A 98 2.08 5.31 4.65
C PHE A 98 2.83 6.23 5.65
N GLU A 99 2.49 6.17 6.94
CA GLU A 99 3.15 6.95 7.98
C GLU A 99 4.65 6.64 8.09
N ASN A 100 5.02 5.36 7.99
CA ASN A 100 6.42 4.93 8.03
C ASN A 100 7.24 5.48 6.85
N LEU A 101 6.63 5.66 5.69
CA LEU A 101 7.27 6.22 4.49
C LEU A 101 7.35 7.76 4.52
N LEU A 102 6.41 8.42 5.18
CA LEU A 102 6.32 9.88 5.27
C LEU A 102 7.10 10.50 6.43
N SER A 103 7.17 9.80 7.56
CA SER A 103 7.90 10.27 8.74
C SER A 103 9.36 10.71 8.47
N PRO A 104 10.12 10.08 7.55
CA PRO A 104 11.49 10.53 7.23
C PRO A 104 11.54 11.71 6.26
N LEU A 105 10.44 12.03 5.57
CA LEU A 105 10.40 13.11 4.59
C LEU A 105 10.27 14.47 5.28
N PRO A 106 10.89 15.54 4.74
CA PRO A 106 10.74 16.88 5.27
C PRO A 106 9.28 17.35 5.14
N ALA A 107 8.85 18.23 6.06
CA ALA A 107 7.44 18.60 6.20
C ALA A 107 6.81 19.19 4.93
N ASN A 108 7.60 19.85 4.08
CA ASN A 108 7.14 20.42 2.81
C ASN A 108 6.89 19.39 1.70
N LEU A 109 7.25 18.12 1.92
CA LEU A 109 7.01 17.00 1.00
C LEU A 109 5.92 16.04 1.51
N ARG A 110 5.25 16.37 2.62
CA ARG A 110 4.13 15.59 3.15
C ARG A 110 2.81 16.15 2.60
N PRO A 111 1.84 15.28 2.24
CA PRO A 111 0.55 15.69 1.68
C PRO A 111 -0.37 16.37 2.70
#